data_AF-A0A0D2J2P6-F1
#
_entry.id   AF-A0A0D2J2P6-F1
#
_cell.length_a   1.000
_cell.length_b   1.000
_cell.length_c   1.000
_cell.angle_alpha   90.00
_cell.angle_beta   90.00
_cell.angle_gamma   90.00
#
_symmetry.space_group_name_H-M   'P 1'
#
loop_
_entity.id
_entity.type
_entity.pdbx_description
1 polymer ?
#
loop_
_entity_poly.entity_id
_entity_poly.type
_entity_poly.pdbx_seq_one_letter_code
_entity_poly.pdbx_strand_id
1 'polypeptide(L)'
;MHTRITLKPAEGRERYVFFAFPHIAIDESGELGAIARPNRPGKSCACGAMAKCLGDLQKEGLDCNCKEPGVHDPLEPELTILKQRLARRIAAEGLDPATMNLADITHAAERVITDDLEFLISKAVDPEKADYAVITGVQIHNWSKDQTAGANIEFVAPAKAYVVNRGETTIIDLAQVPALTPRQLNSLSGFDEGLEAGFSTPVNGEPSTLQCMSSEYLTKVICSSGLRSERKFQLQHKPLASYIKYEIPAQDSEPILGDGGAVAEVVTAEVAGEDAALEQNVVA
;
A
#
# COMPACT_ATOMS: atom_id res chain seq x y z
N MET A 1 37.09 11.23 -11.68
CA MET A 1 36.12 10.74 -12.68
C MET A 1 34.73 10.98 -12.15
N HIS A 2 33.83 11.62 -12.91
CA HIS A 2 32.43 11.79 -12.52
C HIS A 2 31.57 10.84 -13.36
N THR A 3 31.01 9.80 -12.73
CA THR A 3 30.14 8.85 -13.41
C THR A 3 28.83 9.52 -13.75
N ARG A 4 28.68 9.88 -15.03
CA ARG A 4 27.55 10.67 -15.54
C ARG A 4 26.36 9.75 -15.76
N ILE A 5 25.52 9.54 -14.74
CA ILE A 5 24.21 8.87 -14.90
C ILE A 5 23.37 9.74 -15.83
N THR A 6 23.47 9.43 -17.11
CA THR A 6 22.74 10.13 -18.16
C THR A 6 21.41 9.40 -18.28
N LEU A 7 20.37 9.95 -17.66
CA LEU A 7 18.99 9.58 -17.97
C LEU A 7 18.68 10.00 -19.42
N LYS A 8 19.21 9.25 -20.38
CA LYS A 8 18.72 9.27 -21.75
C LYS A 8 17.27 8.76 -21.70
N PRO A 9 16.32 9.39 -22.42
CA PRO A 9 15.14 8.66 -22.89
C PRO A 9 15.62 7.69 -23.98
N ALA A 10 16.17 6.54 -23.58
CA ALA A 10 16.71 5.53 -24.47
C ALA A 10 16.16 4.15 -24.13
N GLU A 11 15.86 3.39 -25.19
CA GLU A 11 15.48 1.97 -25.27
C GLU A 11 13.98 1.62 -25.27
N GLY A 12 13.06 2.59 -25.21
CA GLY A 12 11.62 2.30 -25.43
C GLY A 12 10.97 1.39 -24.38
N ARG A 13 11.64 1.16 -23.25
CA ARG A 13 11.10 0.44 -22.08
C ARG A 13 9.88 1.16 -21.53
N GLU A 14 8.87 0.38 -21.15
CA GLU A 14 7.67 0.87 -20.48
C GLU A 14 8.00 1.33 -19.06
N ARG A 15 7.20 2.25 -18.51
CA ARG A 15 7.39 2.77 -17.15
C ARG A 15 6.09 2.86 -16.38
N TYR A 16 6.04 2.20 -15.23
CA TYR A 16 4.86 2.15 -14.37
C TYR A 16 5.16 2.73 -12.98
N VAL A 17 4.16 3.35 -12.34
CA VAL A 17 4.23 3.70 -10.93
C VAL A 17 2.92 3.26 -10.29
N PHE A 18 3.01 2.36 -9.33
CA PHE A 18 1.88 1.82 -8.60
C PHE A 18 1.75 2.53 -7.24
N PHE A 19 0.57 3.07 -7.00
CA PHE A 19 0.20 3.74 -5.77
C PHE A 19 -0.95 2.96 -5.12
N ALA A 20 -0.80 2.58 -3.85
CA ALA A 20 -1.87 1.91 -3.12
C ALA A 20 -1.90 2.35 -1.66
N PHE A 21 -3.04 2.87 -1.23
CA PHE A 21 -3.24 3.45 0.08
C PHE A 21 -4.64 3.06 0.61
N PRO A 22 -4.78 2.25 1.67
CA PRO A 22 -5.93 2.40 2.54
C PRO A 22 -5.94 3.80 3.16
N HIS A 23 -7.08 4.20 3.70
CA HIS A 23 -7.27 5.54 4.23
C HIS A 23 -7.96 5.55 5.59
N ILE A 24 -7.65 6.57 6.39
CA ILE A 24 -8.26 6.85 7.69
C ILE A 24 -8.51 8.36 7.80
N ALA A 25 -9.54 8.76 8.54
CA ALA A 25 -9.67 10.14 8.99
C ALA A 25 -9.28 10.29 10.45
N ILE A 26 -8.74 11.45 10.82
CA ILE A 26 -8.49 11.84 12.19
C ILE A 26 -9.03 13.26 12.32
N ASP A 27 -10.01 13.49 13.20
CA ASP A 27 -10.54 14.83 13.40
C ASP A 27 -9.63 15.68 14.29
N GLU A 28 -9.91 16.99 14.37
CA GLU A 28 -9.20 17.96 15.21
C GLU A 28 -9.10 17.61 16.71
N SER A 29 -9.90 16.66 17.21
CA SER A 29 -9.87 16.13 18.58
C SER A 29 -9.06 14.83 18.70
N GLY A 30 -8.47 14.34 17.61
CA GLY A 30 -7.78 13.04 17.56
C GLY A 30 -8.74 11.84 17.42
N GLU A 31 -10.02 12.05 17.12
CA GLU A 31 -10.99 10.95 17.01
C GLU A 31 -10.75 10.16 15.72
N LEU A 32 -10.34 8.90 15.85
CA LEU A 32 -10.07 8.03 14.72
C LEU A 32 -11.35 7.69 13.95
N GLY A 33 -11.26 7.81 12.62
CA GLY A 33 -12.34 7.55 11.69
C GLY A 33 -13.32 8.70 11.51
N ALA A 34 -13.31 9.71 12.38
CA ALA A 34 -14.25 10.82 12.34
C ALA A 34 -13.96 11.78 11.17
N ILE A 35 -14.96 11.99 10.30
CA ILE A 35 -14.89 12.96 9.21
C ILE A 35 -16.24 13.64 8.97
N ALA A 36 -16.24 14.97 9.00
CA ALA A 36 -17.36 15.79 8.52
C ALA A 36 -17.36 15.78 6.98
N ARG A 37 -18.53 15.80 6.32
CA ARG A 37 -18.60 15.83 4.84
C ARG A 37 -19.52 16.95 4.36
N PRO A 38 -19.28 17.54 3.17
CA PRO A 38 -20.13 18.60 2.67
C PRO A 38 -21.57 18.12 2.52
N ASN A 39 -22.53 18.92 2.97
CA ASN A 39 -23.97 18.63 2.92
C ASN A 39 -24.42 17.33 3.63
N ARG A 40 -23.58 16.74 4.50
CA ARG A 40 -23.96 15.60 5.35
C ARG A 40 -24.05 16.04 6.82
N PRO A 41 -25.24 16.08 7.43
CA PRO A 41 -25.39 16.36 8.85
C PRO A 41 -24.66 15.32 9.72
N GLY A 42 -23.92 15.78 10.73
CA GLY A 42 -23.23 14.94 11.71
C GLY A 42 -21.89 14.37 11.24
N LYS A 43 -21.22 13.65 12.16
CA LYS A 43 -19.97 12.93 11.85
C LYS A 43 -20.24 11.72 10.95
N SER A 44 -19.30 11.40 10.08
CA SER A 44 -19.27 10.16 9.29
C SER A 44 -17.95 9.44 9.47
N CYS A 45 -17.81 8.24 8.89
CA CYS A 45 -16.63 7.39 9.03
C CYS A 45 -15.71 7.43 7.78
N ALA A 46 -14.39 7.32 7.99
CA ALA A 46 -13.40 6.96 6.99
C ALA A 46 -12.23 6.16 7.60
N CYS A 47 -11.89 4.96 7.12
CA CYS A 47 -12.61 4.15 6.14
C CYS A 47 -13.79 3.40 6.79
N GLY A 48 -15.00 3.55 6.24
CA GLY A 48 -16.19 2.85 6.74
C GLY A 48 -16.10 1.32 6.61
N ALA A 49 -15.42 0.81 5.57
CA ALA A 49 -15.17 -0.62 5.42
C ALA A 49 -14.19 -1.14 6.49
N MET A 50 -13.12 -0.40 6.80
CA MET A 50 -12.20 -0.74 7.90
C MET A 50 -12.91 -0.78 9.25
N ALA A 51 -13.75 0.21 9.54
CA ALA A 51 -14.52 0.24 10.79
C ALA A 51 -15.51 -0.93 10.90
N LYS A 52 -16.18 -1.33 9.79
CA LYS A 52 -17.02 -2.53 9.77
C LYS A 52 -16.20 -3.81 9.93
N CYS A 53 -15.09 -3.96 9.21
CA CYS A 53 -14.20 -5.12 9.37
C CYS A 53 -13.70 -5.25 10.81
N LEU A 54 -13.29 -4.15 11.46
CA LEU A 54 -12.84 -4.16 12.85
C LEU A 54 -13.95 -4.61 13.81
N GLY A 55 -15.12 -3.99 13.73
CA GLY A 55 -16.25 -4.33 14.60
C GLY A 55 -16.78 -5.76 14.39
N ASP A 56 -16.79 -6.24 13.16
CA ASP A 56 -17.11 -7.63 12.84
C ASP A 56 -16.05 -8.58 13.43
N LEU A 57 -14.75 -8.36 13.20
CA LEU A 57 -13.67 -9.24 13.69
C LEU A 57 -13.56 -9.24 15.23
N GLN A 58 -13.81 -8.09 15.88
CA GLN A 58 -13.87 -7.98 17.35
C GLN A 58 -15.03 -8.76 17.97
N LYS A 59 -16.13 -8.91 17.23
CA LYS A 59 -17.35 -9.57 17.71
C LYS A 59 -17.39 -11.06 17.35
N GLU A 60 -16.93 -11.41 16.16
CA GLU A 60 -17.04 -12.74 15.55
C GLU A 60 -15.76 -13.58 15.74
N GLY A 61 -14.63 -12.94 16.02
CA GLY A 61 -13.30 -13.56 16.02
C GLY A 61 -12.71 -13.75 14.62
N LEU A 62 -11.47 -14.25 14.59
CA LEU A 62 -10.73 -14.49 13.33
C LEU A 62 -11.20 -15.76 12.62
N ASP A 63 -11.42 -16.86 13.34
CA ASP A 63 -11.61 -18.21 12.77
C ASP A 63 -12.71 -18.29 11.70
N CYS A 64 -13.88 -17.72 11.98
CA CYS A 64 -15.01 -17.73 11.05
C CYS A 64 -14.82 -16.79 9.83
N ASN A 65 -13.84 -15.87 9.92
CA ASN A 65 -13.47 -14.91 8.89
C ASN A 65 -12.22 -15.33 8.11
N CYS A 66 -11.39 -16.24 8.64
CA CYS A 66 -10.21 -16.84 7.97
C CYS A 66 -10.57 -17.89 6.91
N LYS A 67 -11.48 -17.55 5.97
CA LYS A 67 -11.91 -18.44 4.89
C LYS A 67 -10.83 -18.64 3.82
N GLU A 68 -10.97 -19.67 3.00
CA GLU A 68 -10.07 -19.93 1.87
C GLU A 68 -10.14 -18.82 0.79
N PRO A 69 -9.01 -18.43 0.16
CA PRO A 69 -9.01 -17.46 -0.93
C PRO A 69 -9.92 -17.86 -2.11
N GLY A 70 -10.73 -16.92 -2.58
CA GLY A 70 -11.66 -17.10 -3.70
C GLY A 70 -13.13 -17.13 -3.28
N VAL A 71 -13.42 -17.48 -2.02
CA VAL A 71 -14.78 -17.47 -1.45
C VAL A 71 -15.19 -16.03 -1.09
N HIS A 72 -16.41 -15.64 -1.41
CA HIS A 72 -16.98 -14.33 -1.04
C HIS A 72 -18.51 -14.40 -0.94
N ASP A 73 -19.12 -13.43 -0.27
CA ASP A 73 -20.57 -13.25 -0.28
C ASP A 73 -20.98 -12.55 -1.59
N PRO A 74 -21.89 -13.10 -2.41
CA PRO A 74 -22.38 -12.45 -3.63
C PRO A 74 -23.04 -11.08 -3.41
N LEU A 75 -23.55 -10.79 -2.21
CA LEU A 75 -24.18 -9.51 -1.86
C LEU A 75 -23.20 -8.48 -1.31
N GLU A 76 -22.07 -8.91 -0.73
CA GLU A 76 -21.00 -8.05 -0.21
C GLU A 76 -19.60 -8.52 -0.68
N PRO A 77 -19.33 -8.62 -2.00
CA PRO A 77 -18.13 -9.27 -2.52
C PRO A 77 -16.84 -8.57 -2.07
N GLU A 78 -16.74 -7.25 -2.30
CA GLU A 78 -15.55 -6.46 -1.95
C GLU A 78 -15.28 -6.48 -0.45
N LEU A 79 -16.30 -6.26 0.37
CA LEU A 79 -16.17 -6.22 1.83
C LEU A 79 -15.82 -7.58 2.41
N THR A 80 -16.41 -8.67 1.92
CA THR A 80 -16.09 -10.00 2.45
C THR A 80 -14.74 -10.52 1.99
N ILE A 81 -14.29 -10.22 0.77
CA ILE A 81 -12.91 -10.49 0.33
C ILE A 81 -11.92 -9.72 1.23
N LEU A 82 -12.19 -8.44 1.49
CA LEU A 82 -11.39 -7.58 2.35
C LEU A 82 -11.34 -8.09 3.80
N LYS A 83 -12.49 -8.37 4.42
CA LYS A 83 -12.58 -8.90 5.79
C LYS A 83 -11.81 -10.22 5.94
N GLN A 84 -11.91 -11.13 4.96
CA GLN A 84 -11.16 -12.39 4.99
C GLN A 84 -9.65 -12.20 4.81
N ARG A 85 -9.22 -11.30 3.92
CA ARG A 85 -7.79 -10.99 3.74
C ARG A 85 -7.19 -10.38 5.01
N LEU A 86 -7.91 -9.45 5.66
CA LEU A 86 -7.54 -8.90 6.95
C LEU A 86 -7.47 -9.98 8.04
N ALA A 87 -8.49 -10.84 8.16
CA ALA A 87 -8.53 -11.90 9.16
C ALA A 87 -7.31 -12.84 9.04
N ARG A 88 -7.00 -13.31 7.82
CA ARG A 88 -5.81 -14.14 7.57
C ARG A 88 -4.51 -13.41 7.89
N ARG A 89 -4.42 -12.11 7.61
CA ARG A 89 -3.24 -11.29 7.94
C ARG A 89 -3.04 -11.14 9.44
N ILE A 90 -4.10 -10.76 10.15
CA ILE A 90 -4.09 -10.55 11.61
C ILE A 90 -3.73 -11.85 12.32
N ALA A 91 -4.28 -12.99 11.87
CA ALA A 91 -3.91 -14.32 12.36
C ALA A 91 -2.44 -14.67 12.09
N ALA A 92 -1.94 -14.43 10.87
CA ALA A 92 -0.54 -14.70 10.50
C ALA A 92 0.48 -13.83 11.24
N GLU A 93 0.10 -12.60 11.63
CA GLU A 93 0.93 -11.70 12.44
C GLU A 93 0.77 -11.92 13.97
N GLY A 94 -0.10 -12.85 14.40
CA GLY A 94 -0.34 -13.12 15.82
C GLY A 94 -1.01 -11.98 16.58
N LEU A 95 -1.77 -11.13 15.89
CA LEU A 95 -2.43 -9.96 16.46
C LEU A 95 -3.82 -10.30 17.02
N ASP A 96 -4.20 -9.70 18.14
CA ASP A 96 -5.53 -9.87 18.74
C ASP A 96 -6.48 -8.72 18.32
N PRO A 97 -7.52 -8.97 17.48
CA PRO A 97 -8.46 -7.95 17.05
C PRO A 97 -9.20 -7.27 18.21
N ALA A 98 -9.38 -7.94 19.36
CA ALA A 98 -10.03 -7.36 20.54
C ALA A 98 -9.24 -6.18 21.14
N THR A 99 -7.93 -6.10 20.86
CA THR A 99 -7.06 -4.99 21.30
C THR A 99 -6.83 -3.93 20.22
N MET A 100 -7.17 -4.22 18.96
CA MET A 100 -6.91 -3.33 17.82
C MET A 100 -7.88 -2.14 17.77
N ASN A 101 -7.35 -0.98 17.43
CA ASN A 101 -8.13 0.21 17.07
C ASN A 101 -8.18 0.41 15.53
N LEU A 102 -8.84 1.48 15.07
CA LEU A 102 -9.01 1.74 13.64
C LEU A 102 -7.67 1.99 12.90
N ALA A 103 -6.68 2.61 13.54
CA ALA A 103 -5.35 2.78 12.95
C ALA A 103 -4.62 1.44 12.80
N ASP A 104 -4.73 0.54 13.79
CA ASP A 104 -4.07 -0.77 13.75
C ASP A 104 -4.59 -1.63 12.59
N ILE A 105 -5.92 -1.67 12.38
CA ILE A 105 -6.49 -2.40 11.24
C ILE A 105 -6.21 -1.69 9.91
N THR A 106 -6.13 -0.36 9.87
CA THR A 106 -5.72 0.38 8.66
C THR A 106 -4.26 0.08 8.29
N HIS A 107 -3.37 -0.07 9.27
CA HIS A 107 -2.00 -0.52 9.04
C HIS A 107 -1.93 -1.99 8.61
N ALA A 108 -2.74 -2.89 9.19
CA ALA A 108 -2.85 -4.27 8.70
C ALA A 108 -3.38 -4.32 7.25
N ALA A 109 -4.33 -3.45 6.91
CA ALA A 109 -4.86 -3.30 5.56
C ALA A 109 -3.81 -2.79 4.57
N GLU A 110 -2.92 -1.88 4.97
CA GLU A 110 -1.82 -1.41 4.13
C GLU A 110 -0.95 -2.59 3.72
N ARG A 111 -0.52 -3.42 4.67
CA ARG A 111 0.31 -4.59 4.39
C ARG A 111 -0.40 -5.64 3.52
N VAL A 112 -1.70 -5.87 3.74
CA VAL A 112 -2.52 -6.73 2.86
C VAL A 112 -2.55 -6.20 1.43
N ILE A 113 -2.87 -4.92 1.27
CA ILE A 113 -3.01 -4.27 -0.04
C ILE A 113 -1.66 -4.23 -0.78
N THR A 114 -0.56 -4.00 -0.06
CA THR A 114 0.80 -4.03 -0.60
C THR A 114 1.19 -5.42 -1.10
N ASP A 115 0.98 -6.48 -0.31
CA ASP A 115 1.29 -7.86 -0.73
C ASP A 115 0.40 -8.32 -1.90
N ASP A 116 -0.88 -7.97 -1.89
CA ASP A 116 -1.82 -8.24 -2.99
C ASP A 116 -1.42 -7.51 -4.28
N LEU A 117 -0.98 -6.25 -4.17
CA LEU A 117 -0.48 -5.45 -5.29
C LEU A 117 0.80 -6.07 -5.87
N GLU A 118 1.75 -6.48 -5.02
CA GLU A 118 3.01 -7.10 -5.45
C GLU A 118 2.78 -8.44 -6.13
N PHE A 119 1.82 -9.24 -5.63
CA PHE A 119 1.37 -10.44 -6.32
C PHE A 119 0.85 -10.13 -7.73
N LEU A 120 -0.02 -9.13 -7.88
CA LEU A 120 -0.56 -8.73 -9.20
C LEU A 120 0.54 -8.20 -10.14
N ILE A 121 1.45 -7.36 -9.64
CA ILE A 121 2.60 -6.86 -10.41
C ILE A 121 3.45 -8.04 -10.92
N SER A 122 3.69 -9.05 -10.08
CA SER A 122 4.46 -10.26 -10.47
C SER A 122 3.82 -11.07 -11.61
N LYS A 123 2.53 -10.88 -11.90
CA LYS A 123 1.81 -11.53 -13.00
C LYS A 123 1.60 -10.63 -14.21
N ALA A 124 1.65 -9.31 -14.03
CA ALA A 124 1.30 -8.31 -15.04
C ALA A 124 2.52 -7.59 -15.65
N VAL A 125 3.64 -7.50 -14.94
CA VAL A 125 4.81 -6.70 -15.33
C VAL A 125 6.04 -7.59 -15.53
N ASP A 126 6.68 -7.46 -16.69
CA ASP A 126 7.95 -8.11 -17.00
C ASP A 126 9.12 -7.13 -16.73
N PRO A 127 9.96 -7.37 -15.69
CA PRO A 127 11.09 -6.49 -15.35
C PRO A 127 12.19 -6.43 -16.43
N GLU A 128 12.24 -7.38 -17.36
CA GLU A 128 13.16 -7.32 -18.51
C GLU A 128 12.67 -6.34 -19.59
N LYS A 129 11.39 -5.96 -19.59
CA LYS A 129 10.79 -5.07 -20.60
C LYS A 129 10.35 -3.71 -20.04
N ALA A 130 9.96 -3.67 -18.78
CA ALA A 130 9.47 -2.48 -18.10
C ALA A 130 10.31 -2.14 -16.87
N ASP A 131 10.36 -0.85 -16.54
CA ASP A 131 10.83 -0.35 -15.26
C ASP A 131 9.60 0.08 -14.45
N TYR A 132 9.57 -0.16 -13.14
CA TYR A 132 8.41 0.24 -12.33
C TYR A 132 8.78 0.70 -10.92
N ALA A 133 7.93 1.51 -10.30
CA ALA A 133 8.02 1.86 -8.89
C ALA A 133 6.73 1.49 -8.15
N VAL A 134 6.85 1.19 -6.87
CA VAL A 134 5.72 0.92 -5.96
C VAL A 134 5.86 1.85 -4.77
N ILE A 135 4.78 2.54 -4.42
CA ILE A 135 4.69 3.46 -3.27
C ILE A 135 3.37 3.19 -2.56
N THR A 136 3.45 2.68 -1.33
CA THR A 136 2.31 2.35 -0.47
C THR A 136 2.40 3.06 0.87
N GLY A 137 1.31 3.04 1.63
CA GLY A 137 1.21 3.71 2.92
C GLY A 137 -0.24 3.89 3.36
N VAL A 138 -0.49 4.84 4.25
CA VAL A 138 -1.84 5.22 4.68
C VAL A 138 -2.13 6.66 4.25
N GLN A 139 -3.24 6.90 3.55
CA GLN A 139 -3.77 8.26 3.36
C GLN A 139 -4.51 8.69 4.63
N ILE A 140 -4.23 9.89 5.12
CA ILE A 140 -4.82 10.43 6.35
C ILE A 140 -5.54 11.73 6.03
N HIS A 141 -6.86 11.74 6.20
CA HIS A 141 -7.69 12.94 6.13
C HIS A 141 -7.66 13.63 7.50
N ASN A 142 -7.01 14.79 7.61
CA ASN A 142 -7.14 15.66 8.78
C ASN A 142 -8.19 16.73 8.48
N TRP A 143 -9.42 16.53 8.94
CA TRP A 143 -10.56 17.41 8.65
C TRP A 143 -11.12 18.00 9.95
N SER A 144 -11.33 19.32 9.94
CA SER A 144 -11.98 20.02 11.05
C SER A 144 -13.47 19.75 11.08
N LYS A 145 -14.08 19.94 12.26
CA LYS A 145 -15.55 19.93 12.41
C LYS A 145 -16.19 21.11 11.67
N ASP A 146 -15.48 22.24 11.56
CA ASP A 146 -15.89 23.37 10.74
C ASP A 146 -15.22 23.30 9.35
N GLN A 147 -16.00 22.83 8.37
CA GLN A 147 -15.57 22.74 6.97
C GLN A 147 -15.35 24.11 6.29
N THR A 148 -15.77 25.21 6.93
CA THR A 148 -15.68 26.58 6.38
C THR A 148 -14.57 27.42 7.01
N ALA A 149 -14.16 27.12 8.25
CA ALA A 149 -13.13 27.87 8.97
C ALA A 149 -11.90 27.04 9.39
N GLY A 150 -11.98 25.71 9.36
CA GLY A 150 -10.92 24.83 9.82
C GLY A 150 -9.87 24.47 8.76
N ALA A 151 -8.66 24.15 9.22
CA ALA A 151 -7.57 23.69 8.37
C ALA A 151 -7.78 22.21 7.97
N ASN A 152 -8.36 21.99 6.79
CA ASN A 152 -8.49 20.65 6.20
C ASN A 152 -7.23 20.32 5.41
N ILE A 153 -6.46 19.31 5.86
CA ILE A 153 -5.15 18.94 5.29
C ILE A 153 -5.14 17.43 5.01
N GLU A 154 -4.63 17.06 3.84
CA GLU A 154 -4.42 15.67 3.45
C GLU A 154 -2.95 15.29 3.72
N PHE A 155 -2.74 14.16 4.38
CA PHE A 155 -1.41 13.60 4.64
C PHE A 155 -1.29 12.20 4.04
N VAL A 156 -0.06 11.76 3.81
CA VAL A 156 0.28 10.37 3.49
C VAL A 156 1.38 9.93 4.45
N ALA A 157 1.14 8.83 5.16
CA ALA A 157 2.15 8.12 5.93
C ALA A 157 2.72 6.99 5.06
N PRO A 158 3.88 7.16 4.40
CA PRO A 158 4.45 6.12 3.54
C PRO A 158 4.87 4.90 4.36
N ALA A 159 4.70 3.71 3.79
CA ALA A 159 5.08 2.43 4.41
C ALA A 159 6.15 1.70 3.59
N LYS A 160 5.87 1.40 2.31
CA LYS A 160 6.82 0.77 1.39
C LYS A 160 7.04 1.65 0.17
N ALA A 161 8.29 1.90 -0.19
CA ALA A 161 8.65 2.57 -1.43
C ALA A 161 9.88 1.91 -2.05
N TYR A 162 9.80 1.54 -3.33
CA TYR A 162 10.92 0.99 -4.09
C TYR A 162 10.76 1.22 -5.59
N VAL A 163 11.87 1.08 -6.32
CA VAL A 163 11.91 1.08 -7.77
C VAL A 163 12.61 -0.19 -8.27
N VAL A 164 12.08 -0.79 -9.33
CA VAL A 164 12.70 -1.86 -10.11
C VAL A 164 13.08 -1.27 -11.46
N ASN A 165 14.38 -1.19 -11.70
CA ASN A 165 14.95 -0.59 -12.91
C ASN A 165 15.83 -1.66 -13.57
N ARG A 166 15.47 -2.10 -14.78
CA ARG A 166 16.17 -3.19 -15.50
C ARG A 166 16.33 -4.48 -14.67
N GLY A 167 15.29 -4.84 -13.93
CA GLY A 167 15.28 -6.00 -13.02
C GLY A 167 15.97 -5.77 -11.66
N GLU A 168 16.70 -4.68 -11.45
CA GLU A 168 17.33 -4.37 -10.16
C GLU A 168 16.39 -3.58 -9.23
N THR A 169 16.10 -4.15 -8.06
CA THR A 169 15.28 -3.50 -7.02
C THR A 169 16.10 -2.58 -6.13
N THR A 170 15.68 -1.33 -5.99
CA THR A 170 16.23 -0.33 -5.05
C THR A 170 15.12 0.15 -4.10
N ILE A 171 15.28 -0.11 -2.80
CA ILE A 171 14.37 0.38 -1.75
C ILE A 171 14.65 1.88 -1.50
N ILE A 172 13.59 2.66 -1.29
CA ILE A 172 13.64 4.11 -1.07
C ILE A 172 13.05 4.43 0.30
N ASP A 173 13.86 4.94 1.23
CA ASP A 173 13.35 5.55 2.46
C ASP A 173 12.92 6.99 2.17
N LEU A 174 11.60 7.20 2.05
CA LEU A 174 11.02 8.52 1.78
C LEU A 174 11.21 9.51 2.93
N ALA A 175 11.44 9.07 4.18
CA ALA A 175 11.74 9.97 5.29
C ALA A 175 13.18 10.51 5.23
N GLN A 176 14.08 9.82 4.52
CA GLN A 176 15.46 10.28 4.26
C GLN A 176 15.58 11.12 2.99
N VAL A 177 14.56 11.18 2.13
CA VAL A 177 14.55 12.06 0.95
C VAL A 177 14.38 13.51 1.42
N PRO A 178 15.33 14.43 1.15
CA PRO A 178 15.21 15.81 1.59
C PRO A 178 13.99 16.49 0.94
N ALA A 179 13.08 16.99 1.77
CA ALA A 179 11.88 17.66 1.31
C ALA A 179 12.22 18.86 0.40
N LEU A 180 11.53 18.97 -0.73
CA LEU A 180 11.86 19.93 -1.79
C LEU A 180 11.41 21.33 -1.42
N THR A 181 12.33 22.29 -1.32
CA THR A 181 11.96 23.69 -1.04
C THR A 181 10.86 24.18 -2.00
N PRO A 182 9.99 25.12 -1.59
CA PRO A 182 8.97 25.73 -2.46
C PRO A 182 9.50 26.11 -3.86
N ARG A 183 10.72 26.65 -3.93
CA ARG A 183 11.41 26.98 -5.19
C ARG A 183 11.74 25.75 -6.05
N GLN A 184 12.13 24.63 -5.44
CA GLN A 184 12.36 23.36 -6.15
C GLN A 184 11.03 22.74 -6.61
N LEU A 185 9.97 22.79 -5.80
CA LEU A 185 8.62 22.37 -6.21
C LEU A 185 8.13 23.19 -7.41
N ASN A 186 8.28 24.52 -7.38
CA ASN A 186 7.94 25.40 -8.52
C ASN A 186 8.81 25.11 -9.76
N SER A 187 10.08 24.72 -9.57
CA SER A 187 10.95 24.31 -10.68
C SER A 187 10.57 22.94 -11.27
N LEU A 188 10.09 21.99 -10.47
CA LEU A 188 9.63 20.67 -10.94
C LEU A 188 8.22 20.73 -11.53
N SER A 189 7.34 21.57 -10.99
CA SER A 189 6.03 21.87 -11.61
C SER A 189 6.20 22.50 -12.99
N GLY A 190 7.26 23.31 -13.14
CA GLY A 190 7.73 23.86 -14.40
C GLY A 190 7.24 25.27 -14.68
N PHE A 191 7.06 26.08 -13.63
CA PHE A 191 6.75 27.51 -13.70
C PHE A 191 5.65 27.87 -14.71
N ASP A 192 4.39 27.71 -14.30
CA ASP A 192 3.30 28.54 -14.83
C ASP A 192 3.41 29.91 -14.13
N GLU A 193 3.48 31.01 -14.90
CA GLU A 193 3.48 32.36 -14.31
C GLU A 193 2.18 32.58 -13.53
N GLY A 194 2.31 32.97 -12.26
CA GLY A 194 1.19 33.20 -11.34
C GLY A 194 0.64 31.96 -10.63
N LEU A 195 1.27 30.78 -10.73
CA LEU A 195 0.79 29.55 -10.09
C LEU A 195 1.87 28.88 -9.22
N GLU A 196 1.73 28.96 -7.89
CA GLU A 196 2.66 28.34 -6.96
C GLU A 196 2.28 26.87 -6.64
N ALA A 197 3.22 25.97 -6.94
CA ALA A 197 3.13 24.54 -6.68
C ALA A 197 3.66 24.15 -5.29
N GLY A 198 4.38 25.05 -4.61
CA GLY A 198 4.81 24.88 -3.24
C GLY A 198 4.74 26.20 -2.49
N PHE A 199 4.07 26.20 -1.34
CA PHE A 199 4.16 27.24 -0.32
C PHE A 199 4.41 26.59 1.05
N SER A 200 5.03 27.34 1.95
CA SER A 200 5.32 26.92 3.32
C SER A 200 4.57 27.83 4.29
N THR A 201 3.60 27.29 5.03
CA THR A 201 2.87 28.02 6.06
C THR A 201 3.72 28.14 7.33
N PRO A 202 4.14 29.34 7.77
CA PRO A 202 4.87 29.47 9.01
C PRO A 202 3.95 29.13 10.19
N VAL A 203 4.38 28.20 11.04
CA VAL A 203 3.66 27.86 12.28
C VAL A 203 4.25 28.74 13.37
N ASN A 204 3.46 29.66 13.91
CA ASN A 204 3.89 30.62 14.94
C ASN A 204 5.14 31.47 14.59
N GLY A 205 5.40 31.68 13.30
CA GLY A 205 6.59 32.41 12.80
C GLY A 205 7.84 31.56 12.61
N GLU A 206 7.81 30.28 13.02
CA GLU A 206 8.86 29.30 12.70
C GLU A 206 8.73 28.80 11.24
N PRO A 207 9.85 28.50 10.56
CA PRO A 207 9.83 27.89 9.23
C PRO A 207 9.31 26.46 9.31
N SER A 208 8.11 26.22 8.78
CA SER A 208 7.51 24.89 8.75
C SER A 208 8.12 23.98 7.68
N THR A 209 8.27 22.70 8.02
CA THR A 209 8.58 21.63 7.05
C THR A 209 7.37 21.18 6.25
N LEU A 210 6.14 21.61 6.62
CA LEU A 210 4.93 21.34 5.85
C LEU A 210 5.01 22.07 4.51
N GLN A 211 5.08 21.29 3.44
CA GLN A 211 5.06 21.74 2.06
C GLN A 211 3.67 21.50 1.51
N CYS A 212 2.94 22.59 1.24
CA CYS A 212 1.61 22.51 0.67
C CYS A 212 1.66 22.85 -0.82
N MET A 213 0.96 22.06 -1.64
CA MET A 213 0.55 22.48 -2.98
C MET A 213 -0.77 23.24 -2.86
N SER A 214 -0.95 24.31 -3.64
CA SER A 214 -2.26 24.98 -3.68
C SER A 214 -3.31 24.06 -4.30
N SER A 215 -4.54 24.10 -3.79
CA SER A 215 -5.68 23.36 -4.36
C SER A 215 -5.93 23.76 -5.82
N GLU A 216 -5.71 25.04 -6.14
CA GLU A 216 -5.74 25.60 -7.49
C GLU A 216 -4.69 24.96 -8.41
N TYR A 217 -3.43 24.84 -7.96
CA TYR A 217 -2.39 24.12 -8.70
C TYR A 217 -2.76 22.66 -8.93
N LEU A 218 -3.20 21.95 -7.88
CA LEU A 218 -3.58 20.53 -7.97
C LEU A 218 -4.75 20.33 -8.95
N THR A 219 -5.78 21.16 -8.86
CA THR A 219 -6.94 21.13 -9.76
C THR A 219 -6.51 21.39 -11.20
N LYS A 220 -5.69 22.42 -11.44
CA LYS A 220 -5.18 22.73 -12.79
C LYS A 220 -4.36 21.57 -13.37
N VAL A 221 -3.54 20.90 -12.56
CA VAL A 221 -2.73 19.74 -13.01
C VAL A 221 -3.61 18.53 -13.29
N ILE A 222 -4.44 18.12 -12.34
CA ILE A 222 -5.29 16.91 -12.45
C ILE A 222 -6.30 17.06 -13.60
N CYS A 223 -6.87 18.25 -13.79
CA CYS A 223 -7.81 18.53 -14.87
C CYS A 223 -7.14 18.96 -16.19
N SER A 224 -5.80 19.09 -16.24
CA SER A 224 -5.10 19.36 -17.51
C SER A 224 -4.96 18.08 -18.33
N SER A 225 -5.72 17.98 -19.42
CA SER A 225 -5.68 16.87 -20.37
C SER A 225 -4.45 16.89 -21.31
N GLY A 226 -3.51 17.80 -21.09
CA GLY A 226 -2.30 17.94 -21.89
C GLY A 226 -1.11 17.19 -21.29
N LEU A 227 -0.50 16.30 -22.08
CA LEU A 227 0.85 15.80 -21.78
C LEU A 227 1.82 16.98 -21.65
N ARG A 228 2.31 17.22 -20.43
CA ARG A 228 3.41 18.17 -20.20
C ARG A 228 4.62 17.71 -21.03
N SER A 229 5.19 18.63 -21.80
CA SER A 229 6.32 18.35 -22.72
C SER A 229 7.46 17.62 -22.00
N GLU A 230 8.14 16.71 -22.71
CA GLU A 230 9.30 15.99 -22.16
C GLU A 230 10.32 16.97 -21.58
N ARG A 231 10.64 16.80 -20.28
CA ARG A 231 11.63 17.64 -19.59
C ARG A 231 12.90 16.87 -19.33
N LYS A 232 14.02 17.40 -19.80
CA LYS A 232 15.36 16.88 -19.51
C LYS A 232 15.82 17.36 -18.13
N PHE A 233 15.51 16.59 -17.09
CA PHE A 233 16.05 16.84 -15.75
C PHE A 233 17.49 16.33 -15.64
N GLN A 234 18.39 17.15 -15.08
CA GLN A 234 19.70 16.70 -14.63
C GLN A 234 19.67 16.59 -13.10
N LEU A 235 19.82 15.37 -12.59
CA LEU A 235 19.97 15.13 -11.15
C LEU A 235 21.32 15.69 -10.69
N GLN A 236 21.29 16.74 -9.86
CA GLN A 236 22.46 17.24 -9.17
C GLN A 236 22.72 16.40 -7.92
N HIS A 237 23.45 15.30 -8.07
CA HIS A 237 23.88 14.50 -6.93
C HIS A 237 24.87 15.29 -6.06
N LYS A 238 24.47 15.60 -4.82
CA LYS A 238 25.46 15.63 -3.72
C LYS A 238 25.76 14.18 -3.36
N PRO A 239 27.03 13.81 -3.12
CA PRO A 239 27.36 12.47 -2.65
C PRO A 239 26.74 12.27 -1.26
N LEU A 240 25.81 11.32 -1.14
CA LEU A 240 25.42 10.78 0.15
C LEU A 240 26.61 9.99 0.71
N ALA A 241 26.93 10.21 1.98
CA ALA A 241 27.93 9.41 2.66
C ALA A 241 27.51 7.94 2.66
N SER A 242 28.48 7.03 2.57
CA SER A 242 28.26 5.59 2.43
C SER A 242 27.37 5.04 3.56
N TYR A 243 26.12 4.69 3.23
CA TYR A 243 25.26 3.94 4.13
C TYR A 243 25.67 2.46 4.16
N ILE A 244 25.40 1.86 5.32
CA ILE A 244 25.84 0.53 5.72
C ILE A 244 25.16 -0.54 4.85
N LYS A 245 25.93 -1.53 4.40
CA LYS A 245 25.38 -2.75 3.80
C LYS A 245 24.54 -3.48 4.85
N TYR A 246 23.22 -3.55 4.64
CA TYR A 246 22.43 -4.59 5.28
C TYR A 246 22.63 -5.89 4.51
N GLU A 247 23.29 -6.87 5.13
CA GLU A 247 23.34 -8.24 4.62
C GLU A 247 22.02 -8.93 4.98
N ILE A 248 21.33 -9.44 3.96
CA ILE A 248 20.16 -10.30 4.13
C ILE A 248 20.69 -11.66 4.61
N PRO A 249 20.23 -12.21 5.75
CA PRO A 249 20.62 -13.56 6.15
C PRO A 249 20.19 -14.57 5.09
N ALA A 250 21.12 -15.38 4.61
CA ALA A 250 20.78 -16.50 3.74
C ALA A 250 19.89 -17.47 4.51
N GLN A 251 18.74 -17.83 3.94
CA GLN A 251 17.99 -19.00 4.40
C GLN A 251 18.61 -20.23 3.74
N ASP A 252 19.23 -21.08 4.56
CA ASP A 252 19.70 -22.40 4.13
C ASP A 252 18.50 -23.31 3.83
N SER A 253 18.07 -23.33 2.57
CA SER A 253 17.16 -24.35 2.05
C SER A 253 17.95 -25.38 1.25
N GLU A 254 18.22 -26.54 1.85
CA GLU A 254 18.85 -27.66 1.12
C GLU A 254 17.92 -28.16 -0.01
N PRO A 255 18.46 -28.52 -1.19
CA PRO A 255 17.67 -28.97 -2.32
C PRO A 255 17.25 -30.44 -2.15
N ILE A 256 15.95 -30.70 -2.00
CA ILE A 256 15.40 -32.04 -2.15
C ILE A 256 15.41 -32.40 -3.64
N LEU A 257 16.41 -33.19 -4.04
CA LEU A 257 16.47 -33.84 -5.34
C LEU A 257 15.43 -34.96 -5.41
N GLY A 258 14.47 -34.82 -6.33
CA GLY A 258 13.51 -35.87 -6.72
C GLY A 258 13.43 -35.93 -8.24
N ASP A 259 13.78 -37.07 -8.83
CA ASP A 259 14.03 -37.26 -10.26
C ASP A 259 12.81 -37.81 -11.01
N GLY A 260 12.67 -37.44 -12.29
CA GLY A 260 11.60 -37.88 -13.22
C GLY A 260 10.18 -37.35 -12.93
N GLY A 261 9.28 -37.21 -13.91
CA GLY A 261 9.39 -37.52 -15.33
C GLY A 261 8.08 -38.06 -15.93
N ALA A 262 7.33 -37.19 -16.61
CA ALA A 262 6.32 -37.51 -17.65
C ALA A 262 4.95 -38.18 -17.27
N VAL A 263 3.88 -37.40 -17.51
CA VAL A 263 2.52 -37.74 -18.01
C VAL A 263 1.78 -39.05 -17.62
N ALA A 264 0.67 -38.82 -16.91
CA ALA A 264 -0.71 -39.27 -17.19
C ALA A 264 -1.04 -40.73 -17.58
N GLU A 265 -1.85 -41.38 -16.74
CA GLU A 265 -2.94 -42.24 -17.22
C GLU A 265 -4.15 -42.23 -16.26
N VAL A 266 -5.34 -42.51 -16.80
CA VAL A 266 -6.62 -42.59 -16.08
C VAL A 266 -6.95 -44.07 -15.85
N VAL A 267 -7.23 -44.48 -14.62
CA VAL A 267 -7.88 -45.78 -14.35
C VAL A 267 -8.99 -45.63 -13.32
N THR A 268 -10.13 -46.23 -13.63
CA THR A 268 -11.37 -46.24 -12.83
C THR A 268 -11.41 -47.33 -11.76
N ALA A 269 -12.32 -47.15 -10.82
CA ALA A 269 -12.71 -48.04 -9.71
C ALA A 269 -12.68 -49.57 -9.95
N GLU A 270 -12.44 -50.32 -8.86
CA GLU A 270 -13.23 -51.52 -8.55
C GLU A 270 -13.27 -51.84 -7.04
N VAL A 271 -14.11 -52.82 -6.63
CA VAL A 271 -14.59 -53.04 -5.26
C VAL A 271 -14.39 -54.51 -4.81
N ALA A 272 -13.89 -54.71 -3.58
CA ALA A 272 -14.04 -55.90 -2.72
C ALA A 272 -13.69 -55.45 -1.27
N GLY A 273 -14.30 -55.90 -0.17
CA GLY A 273 -14.75 -57.26 0.19
C GLY A 273 -13.59 -58.03 0.85
N GLU A 274 -13.64 -58.60 2.06
CA GLU A 274 -14.70 -58.81 3.08
C GLU A 274 -14.06 -58.93 4.49
N ASP A 275 -14.89 -58.84 5.54
CA ASP A 275 -14.80 -59.47 6.89
C ASP A 275 -13.46 -59.74 7.60
N ALA A 276 -13.36 -59.24 8.85
CA ALA A 276 -13.48 -60.09 10.05
C ALA A 276 -13.70 -59.25 11.34
N ALA A 277 -14.58 -59.71 12.22
CA ALA A 277 -14.83 -59.09 13.53
C ALA A 277 -14.01 -59.75 14.66
N LEU A 278 -13.83 -59.05 15.81
CA LEU A 278 -14.30 -59.52 17.13
C LEU A 278 -14.08 -58.50 18.27
N GLU A 279 -15.01 -58.52 19.24
CA GLU A 279 -14.93 -58.21 20.69
C GLU A 279 -14.34 -56.85 21.18
N GLN A 280 -15.09 -55.97 21.85
CA GLN A 280 -15.87 -56.05 23.12
C GLN A 280 -15.06 -55.86 24.43
N ASN A 281 -15.29 -54.73 25.09
CA ASN A 281 -15.46 -54.47 26.54
C ASN A 281 -15.64 -52.93 26.69
N VAL A 282 -16.77 -52.35 27.16
CA VAL A 282 -17.45 -52.48 28.48
C VAL A 282 -16.41 -52.19 29.58
N VAL A 283 -16.46 -51.11 30.37
CA VAL A 283 -17.44 -50.69 31.39
C VAL A 283 -17.40 -49.15 31.47
N ALA A 284 -18.48 -48.41 31.76
CA ALA A 284 -19.84 -48.82 32.13
C ALA A 284 -20.86 -48.38 31.07
#